data_AF-A0A1H0LED0-F1
#
_entry.id   AF-A0A1H0LED0-F1
#
_cell.length_a   1.000
_cell.length_b   1.000
_cell.length_c   1.000
_cell.angle_alpha   90.00
_cell.angle_beta   90.00
_cell.angle_gamma   90.00
#
_symmetry.space_group_name_H-M   'P 1'
#
loop_
_entity.id
_entity.type
_entity.pdbx_description
1 polymer ?
#
loop_
_entity_poly.entity_id
_entity_poly.type
_entity_poly.pdbx_seq_one_letter_code
_entity_poly.pdbx_strand_id
1 'polypeptide(L)'
;MTEHTEGGGDGGEPRLIDFEERCPDCDVAVGEAHIHHEDDGGCDIARCLMTGLQRLMCDLDHDCGQDLWTGWWPGQLDCERLGWMLGPGFPDLRRLYAEATWDAHRCAWVASP
;
A
#
# COMPACT_ATOMS: atom_id res chain seq x y z
N MET A 1 8.85 46.70 22.16
CA MET A 1 9.97 46.78 21.20
C MET A 1 10.93 45.69 21.63
N THR A 2 10.90 44.50 21.03
CA THR A 2 11.16 44.27 19.61
C THR A 2 10.27 43.13 19.08
N GLU A 3 9.85 43.26 17.83
CA GLU A 3 9.06 42.29 17.09
C GLU A 3 9.95 41.25 16.36
N HIS A 4 9.28 40.23 15.82
CA HIS A 4 9.69 39.29 14.76
C HIS A 4 10.59 38.13 15.23
N THR A 5 10.28 36.87 14.91
CA THR A 5 10.18 36.37 13.53
C THR A 5 9.20 35.21 13.39
N GLU A 6 8.34 35.31 12.37
CA GLU A 6 7.60 34.21 11.76
C GLU A 6 8.56 33.34 10.93
N GLY A 7 8.45 32.03 11.08
CA GLY A 7 9.09 31.03 10.21
C GLY A 7 8.66 29.67 10.73
N GLY A 8 8.25 28.71 9.94
CA GLY A 8 8.24 28.47 8.50
C GLY A 8 7.86 26.98 8.43
N GLY A 9 6.96 26.61 7.52
CA GLY A 9 6.14 25.39 7.63
C GLY A 9 6.89 24.08 7.93
N ASP A 10 6.20 23.22 8.67
CA ASP A 10 6.45 21.78 8.72
C ASP A 10 5.15 21.09 8.33
N GLY A 11 4.96 20.96 7.02
CA GLY A 11 3.88 20.16 6.44
C GLY A 11 4.31 18.71 6.43
N GLY A 12 3.71 17.90 7.31
CA GLY A 12 3.91 16.46 7.33
C GLY A 12 3.73 15.86 8.71
N GLU A 13 2.49 15.84 9.21
CA GLU A 13 2.15 15.03 10.39
C GLU A 13 2.59 13.57 10.16
N PRO A 14 3.06 12.87 11.21
CA PRO A 14 3.67 11.56 11.04
C PRO A 14 2.68 10.55 10.47
N ARG A 15 3.19 9.71 9.56
CA ARG A 15 2.54 8.55 8.92
C ARG A 15 2.19 7.45 9.95
N LEU A 16 1.40 7.77 10.95
CA LEU A 16 1.05 6.84 12.03
C LEU A 16 -0.43 6.43 11.99
N ILE A 17 -1.27 7.15 11.24
CA ILE A 17 -2.66 6.75 11.05
C ILE A 17 -2.62 5.54 10.11
N ASP A 18 -3.09 4.38 10.59
CA ASP A 18 -3.28 3.11 9.84
C ASP A 18 -2.04 2.23 9.58
N PHE A 19 -0.93 2.47 10.29
CA PHE A 19 0.24 1.57 10.27
C PHE A 19 0.04 0.39 11.23
N GLU A 20 0.31 -0.83 10.76
CA GLU A 20 0.28 -2.05 11.57
C GLU A 20 1.63 -2.77 11.51
N GLU A 21 2.29 -2.95 12.67
CA GLU A 21 3.60 -3.63 12.77
C GLU A 21 3.58 -5.08 12.25
N ARG A 22 2.40 -5.70 12.28
CA ARG A 22 2.18 -7.07 11.80
C ARG A 22 0.95 -7.11 10.90
N CYS A 23 0.99 -7.97 9.89
CA CYS A 23 -0.12 -8.17 8.98
C CYS A 23 -1.36 -8.64 9.77
N PRO A 24 -2.50 -7.94 9.71
CA PRO A 24 -3.70 -8.32 10.46
C PRO A 24 -4.28 -9.70 10.10
N ASP A 25 -3.91 -10.23 8.93
CA ASP A 25 -4.37 -11.52 8.44
C ASP A 25 -3.40 -12.68 8.77
N CYS A 26 -2.17 -12.66 8.23
CA CYS A 26 -1.19 -13.74 8.44
C CYS A 26 -0.09 -13.45 9.49
N ASP A 27 -0.18 -12.36 10.25
CA ASP A 27 0.67 -12.02 11.40
C ASP A 27 2.19 -11.83 11.11
N VAL A 28 2.62 -11.81 9.85
CA VAL A 28 4.03 -11.54 9.48
C VAL A 28 4.42 -10.09 9.82
N ALA A 29 5.68 -9.88 10.20
CA ALA A 29 6.18 -8.54 10.52
C ALA A 29 6.46 -7.71 9.26
N VAL A 30 6.62 -6.39 9.43
CA VAL A 30 7.03 -5.51 8.32
C VAL A 30 8.35 -6.00 7.70
N GLY A 31 8.35 -6.14 6.37
CA GLY A 31 9.47 -6.65 5.57
C GLY A 31 9.48 -8.16 5.37
N GLU A 32 8.61 -8.90 6.05
CA GLU A 32 8.47 -10.35 5.87
C GLU A 32 7.46 -10.68 4.77
N ALA A 33 7.70 -11.79 4.05
CA ALA A 33 6.81 -12.26 3.01
C ALA A 33 5.51 -12.81 3.62
N HIS A 34 4.37 -12.44 3.03
CA HIS A 34 3.09 -12.99 3.44
C HIS A 34 3.05 -14.52 3.32
N ILE A 35 2.44 -15.17 4.31
CA ILE A 35 2.31 -16.62 4.35
C ILE A 35 1.20 -17.08 3.41
N HIS A 36 1.45 -18.19 2.72
CA HIS A 36 0.43 -18.97 2.03
C HIS A 36 0.13 -20.22 2.85
N HIS A 37 -1.08 -20.34 3.40
CA HIS A 37 -1.53 -21.56 4.06
C HIS A 37 -2.33 -22.40 3.06
N GLU A 38 -2.07 -23.70 3.04
CA GLU A 38 -2.77 -24.64 2.16
C GLU A 38 -4.26 -24.81 2.51
N ASP A 39 -4.64 -24.52 3.75
CA ASP A 39 -6.00 -24.70 4.26
C ASP A 39 -6.96 -23.54 3.92
N ASP A 40 -6.47 -22.30 3.85
CA ASP A 40 -7.26 -21.09 3.57
C ASP A 40 -6.92 -20.41 2.23
N GLY A 41 -5.87 -20.89 1.54
CA GLY A 41 -5.39 -20.36 0.26
C GLY A 41 -4.38 -19.20 0.40
N GLY A 42 -4.07 -18.77 1.63
CA GLY A 42 -3.09 -17.73 1.94
C GLY A 42 -3.68 -16.37 2.27
N CYS A 43 -2.78 -15.42 2.48
CA CYS A 43 -3.12 -14.12 3.03
C CYS A 43 -4.04 -13.26 2.13
N ASP A 44 -5.17 -12.81 2.66
CA ASP A 44 -6.15 -11.92 2.01
C ASP A 44 -5.56 -10.55 1.67
N ILE A 45 -4.51 -10.13 2.39
CA ILE A 45 -3.83 -8.85 2.18
C ILE A 45 -2.76 -8.95 1.09
N ALA A 46 -2.15 -10.12 0.90
CA ALA A 46 -1.06 -10.30 -0.05
C ALA A 46 -1.47 -9.94 -1.49
N ARG A 47 -0.58 -9.27 -2.21
CA ARG A 47 -0.73 -8.89 -3.62
C ARG A 47 0.01 -9.86 -4.55
N CYS A 48 -0.52 -10.01 -5.75
CA CYS A 48 0.20 -10.59 -6.87
C CYS A 48 1.11 -9.51 -7.46
N LEU A 49 2.42 -9.75 -7.50
CA LEU A 49 3.39 -8.76 -7.99
C LEU A 49 3.29 -8.53 -9.51
N MET A 50 2.63 -9.44 -10.22
CA MET A 50 2.40 -9.31 -11.67
C MET A 50 1.17 -8.47 -12.02
N THR A 51 0.15 -8.40 -11.13
CA THR A 51 -1.12 -7.70 -11.42
C THR A 51 -1.43 -6.56 -10.47
N GLY A 52 -0.81 -6.52 -9.29
CA GLY A 52 -1.13 -5.57 -8.21
C GLY A 52 -2.42 -5.89 -7.47
N LEU A 53 -3.18 -6.90 -7.90
CA LEU A 53 -4.43 -7.32 -7.29
C LEU A 53 -4.18 -8.37 -6.19
N GLN A 54 -5.24 -8.76 -5.49
CA GLN A 54 -5.17 -9.76 -4.43
C GLN A 54 -4.60 -11.08 -4.97
N ARG A 55 -3.59 -11.60 -4.29
CA ARG A 55 -2.92 -12.86 -4.65
C ARG A 55 -3.88 -14.05 -4.56
N LEU A 56 -4.63 -14.14 -3.47
CA LEU A 56 -5.58 -15.22 -3.21
C LEU A 56 -6.61 -15.39 -4.34
N MET A 57 -6.98 -14.28 -4.99
CA MET A 57 -7.96 -14.25 -6.08
C MET A 57 -7.30 -14.22 -7.47
N CYS A 58 -5.99 -14.45 -7.57
CA CYS A 58 -5.30 -14.47 -8.84
C CYS A 58 -5.34 -15.85 -9.48
N ASP A 59 -5.97 -15.94 -10.64
CA ASP A 59 -6.25 -17.16 -11.40
C ASP A 59 -5.49 -17.24 -12.74
N LEU A 60 -4.48 -16.38 -12.91
CA LEU A 60 -3.61 -16.36 -14.08
C LEU A 60 -2.47 -17.39 -13.96
N ASP A 61 -2.04 -17.94 -15.09
CA ASP A 61 -0.92 -18.89 -15.18
C ASP A 61 0.44 -18.16 -15.09
N HIS A 62 0.82 -17.78 -13.87
CA HIS A 62 2.13 -17.20 -13.56
C HIS A 62 2.54 -17.39 -12.10
N ASP A 63 3.81 -17.14 -11.81
CA ASP A 63 4.26 -16.95 -10.43
C ASP A 63 3.85 -15.55 -9.95
N CYS A 64 3.01 -15.50 -8.91
CA CYS A 64 2.57 -14.25 -8.28
C CYS A 64 3.70 -13.51 -7.55
N GLY A 65 4.86 -14.15 -7.35
CA GLY A 65 5.99 -13.61 -6.58
C GLY A 65 5.77 -13.67 -5.08
N GLN A 66 6.58 -12.93 -4.29
CA GLN A 66 6.50 -12.87 -2.83
C GLN A 66 6.30 -11.43 -2.36
N ASP A 67 5.06 -11.11 -2.01
CA ASP A 67 4.68 -9.79 -1.52
C ASP A 67 5.08 -9.67 -0.06
N LEU A 68 5.64 -8.52 0.29
CA LEU A 68 6.17 -8.24 1.62
C LEU A 68 5.20 -7.35 2.37
N TRP A 69 4.97 -7.65 3.64
CA TRP A 69 4.15 -6.78 4.47
C TRP A 69 4.85 -5.43 4.66
N THR A 70 4.24 -4.34 4.23
CA THR A 70 4.84 -3.00 4.28
C THR A 70 4.51 -2.25 5.57
N GLY A 71 3.61 -2.80 6.38
CA GLY A 71 2.99 -2.10 7.50
C GLY A 71 1.73 -1.33 7.12
N TRP A 72 1.35 -1.34 5.85
CA TRP A 72 0.26 -0.52 5.31
C TRP A 72 -0.71 -1.35 4.49
N TRP A 73 -2.00 -1.01 4.58
CA TRP A 73 -3.03 -1.62 3.75
C TRP A 73 -2.76 -1.42 2.25
N PRO A 74 -3.10 -2.38 1.39
CA PRO A 74 -2.87 -2.28 -0.06
C PRO A 74 -3.47 -1.01 -0.65
N GLY A 75 -2.66 -0.28 -1.42
CA GLY A 75 -3.02 0.99 -2.06
C GLY A 75 -2.73 2.24 -1.23
N GLN A 76 -2.46 2.14 0.08
CA GLN A 76 -2.11 3.30 0.92
C GLN A 76 -0.88 4.03 0.38
N LEU A 77 0.25 3.34 0.26
CA LEU A 77 1.52 3.94 -0.17
C LEU A 77 1.45 4.48 -1.61
N ASP A 78 0.69 3.83 -2.48
CA ASP A 78 0.49 4.31 -3.85
C ASP A 78 -0.37 5.57 -3.90
N CYS A 79 -1.49 5.60 -3.17
CA CYS A 79 -2.34 6.78 -3.04
C CYS A 79 -1.57 7.96 -2.43
N GLU A 80 -0.78 7.73 -1.38
CA GLU A 80 0.08 8.77 -0.79
C GLU A 80 1.07 9.31 -1.83
N ARG A 81 1.78 8.43 -2.54
CA ARG A 81 2.77 8.82 -3.57
C ARG A 81 2.14 9.59 -4.73
N LEU A 82 0.90 9.28 -5.09
CA LEU A 82 0.15 9.95 -6.16
C LEU A 82 -0.60 11.20 -5.68
N GLY A 83 -0.66 11.45 -4.37
CA GLY A 83 -1.49 12.51 -3.78
C GLY A 83 -2.99 12.23 -3.90
N TRP A 84 -3.41 10.98 -4.03
CA TRP A 84 -4.79 10.54 -4.19
C TRP A 84 -5.38 10.09 -2.86
N MET A 85 -5.55 11.06 -1.96
CA MET A 85 -6.11 10.87 -0.63
C MET A 85 -7.44 11.62 -0.52
N LEU A 86 -8.43 10.98 0.10
CA LEU A 86 -9.69 11.63 0.49
C LEU A 86 -9.53 12.42 1.81
N GLY A 87 -8.52 12.08 2.60
CA GLY A 87 -8.12 12.73 3.84
C GLY A 87 -6.89 12.04 4.46
N PRO A 88 -6.37 12.51 5.60
CA PRO A 88 -5.27 11.83 6.30
C PRO A 88 -5.65 10.38 6.64
N GLY A 89 -4.82 9.41 6.24
CA GLY A 89 -5.09 7.97 6.43
C GLY A 89 -6.19 7.38 5.54
N PHE A 90 -6.83 8.17 4.67
CA PHE A 90 -7.97 7.70 3.87
C PHE A 90 -7.63 7.70 2.38
N PRO A 91 -7.06 6.59 1.84
CA PRO A 91 -6.64 6.50 0.45
C PRO A 91 -7.86 6.44 -0.49
N ASP A 92 -7.80 7.15 -1.62
CA ASP A 92 -8.84 7.06 -2.66
C ASP A 92 -8.65 5.79 -3.52
N LEU A 93 -8.91 4.63 -2.92
CA LEU A 93 -8.77 3.33 -3.60
C LEU A 93 -9.67 3.20 -4.82
N ARG A 94 -10.84 3.86 -4.81
CA ARG A 94 -11.74 3.89 -5.96
C ARG A 94 -11.03 4.53 -7.15
N ARG A 95 -10.39 5.69 -6.93
CA ARG A 95 -9.63 6.36 -7.97
C ARG A 95 -8.39 5.58 -8.37
N LEU A 96 -7.66 5.01 -7.39
CA LEU A 96 -6.48 4.19 -7.65
C LEU A 96 -6.79 3.07 -8.66
N TYR A 97 -7.81 2.25 -8.39
CA TYR A 97 -8.15 1.13 -9.26
C TYR A 97 -8.88 1.53 -10.56
N ALA A 98 -9.41 2.74 -10.65
CA ALA A 98 -10.10 3.23 -11.85
C ALA A 98 -9.17 4.01 -12.81
N GLU A 99 -8.18 4.72 -12.28
CA GLU A 99 -7.36 5.68 -13.04
C GLU A 99 -5.87 5.32 -13.07
N ALA A 100 -5.36 4.43 -12.21
CA ALA A 100 -3.97 3.98 -12.26
C ALA A 100 -3.80 2.67 -13.04
N THR A 101 -2.59 2.44 -13.52
CA THR A 101 -2.16 1.17 -14.13
C THR A 101 -1.08 0.54 -13.24
N TRP A 102 -1.13 -0.77 -13.04
CA TRP A 102 -0.07 -1.49 -12.32
C TRP A 102 1.21 -1.55 -13.14
N ASP A 103 2.34 -1.14 -12.55
CA ASP A 103 3.68 -1.36 -13.10
C ASP A 103 4.36 -2.51 -12.34
N ALA A 104 4.36 -3.71 -12.94
CA ALA A 104 4.93 -4.91 -12.34
C ALA A 104 6.45 -4.82 -12.09
N HIS A 105 7.18 -4.00 -12.86
CA HIS A 105 8.61 -3.80 -12.61
C HIS A 105 8.88 -2.98 -11.36
N ARG A 106 7.94 -2.10 -11.00
CA ARG A 106 8.03 -1.26 -9.79
C ARG A 106 7.26 -1.84 -8.62
N CYS A 107 6.42 -2.85 -8.86
CA CYS A 107 5.44 -3.36 -7.91
C CYS A 107 4.62 -2.20 -7.30
N ALA A 108 4.13 -1.31 -8.17
CA ALA A 108 3.45 -0.09 -7.74
C ALA A 108 2.41 0.40 -8.76
N TRP A 109 1.37 1.07 -8.29
CA TRP A 109 0.36 1.70 -9.15
C TRP A 109 0.85 3.05 -9.67
N VAL A 110 0.84 3.27 -10.98
CA VAL A 110 1.25 4.53 -11.59
C VAL A 110 0.04 5.22 -12.22
N ALA A 111 -0.06 6.54 -12.10
CA ALA A 111 -1.11 7.28 -12.79
C ALA A 111 -1.07 6.97 -14.29
N SER A 112 -2.22 6.63 -14.86
CA SER A 112 -2.30 6.40 -16.31
C SER A 112 -2.00 7.71 -17.06
N PRO A 113 -1.30 7.65 -18.20
CA PRO A 113 -0.94 8.83 -18.97
C PRO A 113 -2.13 9.59 -19.55
#